data_AF-A0AAN1ZVI9-F1
#
_entry.id   AF-A0AAN1ZVI9-F1
#
_cell.length_a   1.000
_cell.length_b   1.000
_cell.length_c   1.000
_cell.angle_alpha   90.00
_cell.angle_beta   90.00
_cell.angle_gamma   90.00
#
_symmetry.space_group_name_H-M   'P 1'
#
loop_
_entity.id
_entity.type
_entity.pdbx_description
1 polymer ?
#
loop_
_entity_poly.entity_id
_entity_poly.type
_entity_poly.pdbx_seq_one_letter_code
_entity_poly.pdbx_strand_id
1 'polypeptide(L)'
;MTLNTKLNASGSGVGRFVKAVGRSMVSGESTFITQVFAQSNNAYLALAHDSPGQVIPLYLGEKQYRLNDGAFLALDGTAYYTMETQSIGKALFGGQGGFFVMTTQGQGTLLANAYGSIKKLC
;
A
#
# COMPACT_ATOMS: atom_id res chain seq x y z
N MET A 1 6.68 12.80 -16.21
CA MET A 1 6.64 11.81 -15.12
C MET A 1 6.52 10.44 -15.74
N THR A 2 7.17 9.42 -15.20
CA THR A 2 7.06 8.03 -15.67
C THR A 2 6.46 7.16 -14.58
N LEU A 3 5.59 6.22 -14.97
CA LEU A 3 4.91 5.31 -14.08
C LEU A 3 5.35 3.87 -14.37
N ASN A 4 5.86 3.19 -13.35
CA ASN A 4 6.25 1.78 -13.41
C ASN A 4 5.44 0.98 -12.41
N THR A 5 4.55 0.10 -12.88
CA THR A 5 3.69 -0.69 -12.02
C THR A 5 4.38 -1.98 -11.56
N LYS A 6 4.39 -2.22 -10.25
CA LYS A 6 4.86 -3.47 -9.65
C LYS A 6 3.69 -4.29 -9.12
N LEU A 7 3.63 -5.55 -9.55
CA LEU A 7 2.68 -6.56 -9.08
C LEU A 7 3.18 -7.20 -7.79
N ASN A 8 2.38 -7.28 -6.73
CA ASN A 8 2.78 -7.90 -5.45
C ASN A 8 2.32 -9.37 -5.27
N ALA A 9 2.23 -10.16 -6.35
CA ALA A 9 1.73 -11.54 -6.31
C ALA A 9 2.83 -12.61 -6.43
N SER A 10 2.67 -13.75 -5.76
CA SER A 10 3.55 -14.92 -5.87
C SER A 10 3.30 -15.71 -7.17
N GLY A 11 4.37 -16.11 -7.87
CA GLY A 11 4.34 -16.87 -9.14
C GLY A 11 4.83 -16.08 -10.38
N SER A 12 5.03 -16.78 -11.51
CA SER A 12 5.54 -16.23 -12.78
C SER A 12 4.53 -16.33 -13.94
N GLY A 13 4.49 -15.31 -14.81
CA GLY A 13 3.74 -15.34 -16.10
C GLY A 13 2.36 -14.67 -16.11
N VAL A 14 1.67 -14.76 -17.25
CA VAL A 14 0.35 -14.16 -17.53
C VAL A 14 -0.73 -14.61 -16.54
N GLY A 15 -0.64 -15.86 -16.04
CA GLY A 15 -1.55 -16.38 -15.01
C GLY A 15 -1.51 -15.61 -13.69
N ARG A 16 -0.37 -15.01 -13.33
CA ARG A 16 -0.26 -14.13 -12.15
C ARG A 16 -1.02 -12.82 -12.35
N PHE A 17 -0.95 -12.25 -13.54
CA PHE A 17 -1.65 -11.00 -13.86
C PHE A 17 -3.16 -11.20 -13.75
N VAL A 18 -3.71 -12.23 -14.41
CA VAL A 18 -5.13 -12.57 -14.35
C VAL A 18 -5.59 -12.82 -12.90
N LYS A 19 -4.80 -13.57 -12.11
CA LYS A 19 -5.11 -13.83 -10.70
C LYS A 19 -5.02 -12.58 -9.81
N ALA A 20 -4.08 -11.67 -10.08
CA ALA A 20 -3.95 -10.41 -9.36
C ALA A 20 -5.10 -9.44 -9.67
N VAL A 21 -5.47 -9.32 -10.95
CA VAL A 21 -6.63 -8.54 -11.39
C VAL A 21 -7.92 -9.10 -10.79
N GLY A 22 -8.16 -10.41 -10.93
CA GLY A 22 -9.36 -11.05 -10.40
C GLY A 22 -9.52 -10.89 -8.89
N ARG A 23 -8.43 -10.96 -8.12
CA ARG A 23 -8.48 -10.68 -6.68
C ARG A 23 -8.75 -9.22 -6.38
N SER A 24 -8.08 -8.29 -7.06
CA SER A 24 -8.27 -6.85 -6.85
C SER A 24 -9.73 -6.44 -7.12
N MET A 25 -10.40 -7.08 -8.08
CA MET A 25 -11.82 -6.85 -8.37
C MET A 25 -12.77 -7.39 -7.29
N VAL A 26 -12.39 -8.47 -6.60
CA VAL A 26 -13.22 -9.11 -5.57
C VAL A 26 -13.00 -8.47 -4.20
N SER A 27 -11.76 -8.15 -3.83
CA SER A 27 -11.45 -7.52 -2.54
C SER A 27 -11.60 -6.00 -2.56
N GLY A 28 -11.60 -5.36 -3.73
CA GLY A 28 -11.53 -3.91 -3.87
C GLY A 28 -10.15 -3.33 -3.56
N GLU A 29 -9.17 -4.17 -3.21
CA GLU A 29 -7.83 -3.76 -2.81
C GLU A 29 -6.83 -3.96 -3.96
N SER A 30 -6.01 -2.94 -4.24
CA SER A 30 -5.03 -3.01 -5.31
C SER A 30 -3.90 -3.98 -4.99
N THR A 31 -3.69 -5.02 -5.81
CA THR A 31 -2.48 -5.87 -5.77
C THR A 31 -1.27 -5.19 -6.47
N PHE A 32 -1.43 -3.94 -6.89
CA PHE A 32 -0.48 -3.20 -7.71
C PHE A 32 -0.05 -1.92 -6.99
N ILE A 33 1.27 -1.70 -6.89
CA ILE A 33 1.83 -0.43 -6.43
C ILE A 33 2.60 0.18 -7.61
N THR A 34 2.30 1.43 -7.92
CA THR A 34 2.93 2.15 -9.02
C THR A 34 4.06 3.02 -8.48
N GLN A 35 5.25 2.86 -9.03
CA GLN A 35 6.39 3.74 -8.78
C GLN A 35 6.33 4.90 -9.75
N VAL A 36 6.42 6.13 -9.24
CA VAL A 36 6.41 7.35 -10.04
C VAL A 36 7.79 8.00 -9.98
N PHE A 37 8.33 8.35 -11.15
CA PHE A 37 9.59 9.06 -11.27
C PHE A 37 9.37 10.43 -11.92
N ALA A 38 9.86 11.48 -11.27
CA ALA A 38 9.94 12.81 -11.86
C ALA A 38 10.98 12.80 -12.99
N GLN A 39 10.63 13.35 -14.16
CA GLN A 39 11.52 13.47 -15.32
C GLN A 39 12.13 14.88 -15.46
N SER A 40 11.70 15.81 -14.61
CA SER A 40 12.16 17.19 -14.57
C SER A 40 12.19 17.64 -13.13
N ASN A 41 13.00 18.67 -12.87
CA ASN A 41 12.93 19.38 -11.59
C ASN A 41 11.54 20.02 -11.44
N ASN A 42 11.08 20.17 -10.20
CA ASN A 42 9.81 20.81 -9.84
C ASN A 42 8.56 20.14 -10.45
N ALA A 43 8.59 18.82 -10.71
CA ALA A 43 7.38 18.07 -11.04
C ALA A 43 6.49 17.88 -9.80
N TYR A 44 5.19 18.03 -9.97
CA TYR A 44 4.20 17.83 -8.91
C TYR A 44 3.32 16.63 -9.21
N LEU A 45 3.06 15.79 -8.21
CA LEU A 45 2.12 14.69 -8.26
C LEU A 45 1.04 14.91 -7.19
N ALA A 46 -0.22 14.97 -7.61
CA ALA A 46 -1.35 14.96 -6.69
C ALA A 46 -1.84 13.53 -6.51
N LEU A 47 -2.04 13.12 -5.25
CA LEU A 47 -2.55 11.80 -4.89
C LEU A 47 -3.83 11.97 -4.08
N ALA A 48 -4.80 11.09 -4.33
CA ALA A 48 -6.05 11.02 -3.60
C ALA A 48 -6.38 9.55 -3.31
N HIS A 49 -6.87 9.30 -2.10
CA HIS A 49 -7.48 8.02 -1.75
C HIS A 49 -8.87 7.91 -2.38
N ASP A 50 -9.31 6.70 -2.70
CA ASP A 50 -10.58 6.42 -3.37
C ASP A 50 -11.80 6.51 -2.42
N SER A 51 -11.58 6.55 -1.11
CA SER A 51 -12.65 6.71 -0.12
C SER A 51 -12.44 7.92 0.82
N PRO A 52 -13.56 8.53 1.30
CA PRO A 52 -13.49 9.72 2.15
C PRO A 52 -12.77 9.47 3.48
N GLY A 53 -11.79 10.30 3.78
CA GLY A 53 -11.15 10.30 5.09
C GLY A 53 -9.86 11.09 5.13
N GLN A 54 -8.96 10.71 6.04
CA GLN A 54 -7.75 11.46 6.33
C GLN A 54 -6.51 10.77 5.79
N VAL A 55 -5.51 11.60 5.43
CA VAL A 55 -4.16 11.17 5.08
C VAL A 55 -3.21 11.73 6.13
N ILE A 56 -2.31 10.89 6.64
CA ILE A 56 -1.29 11.30 7.61
C ILE A 56 0.11 10.92 7.13
N PRO A 57 1.12 11.75 7.42
CA PRO A 57 2.51 11.36 7.26
C PRO A 57 2.99 10.53 8.45
N LEU A 58 3.72 9.46 8.15
CA LEU A 58 4.44 8.62 9.10
C LEU A 58 5.91 8.59 8.70
N TYR A 59 6.78 9.04 9.60
CA TYR A 59 8.22 9.12 9.33
C TYR A 59 8.91 7.80 9.67
N LEU A 60 9.66 7.27 8.71
CA LEU A 60 10.41 6.03 8.81
C LEU A 60 11.86 6.28 9.23
N GLY A 61 12.40 5.35 10.00
CA GLY A 61 13.79 5.37 10.46
C GLY A 61 13.99 4.29 11.51
N GLU A 62 14.24 4.69 12.76
CA GLU A 62 14.23 3.76 13.90
C GLU A 62 12.87 3.08 14.08
N LYS A 63 11.78 3.77 13.71
CA LYS A 63 10.42 3.24 13.71
C LYS A 63 10.03 2.79 12.31
N GLN A 64 9.43 1.60 12.25
CA GLN A 64 8.82 1.02 11.06
C GLN A 64 7.36 0.71 11.35
N TYR A 65 6.53 0.67 10.30
CA TYR A 65 5.09 0.50 10.43
C TYR A 65 4.60 -0.75 9.72
N ARG A 66 3.51 -1.29 10.25
CA ARG A 66 2.71 -2.32 9.60
C ARG A 66 1.35 -1.76 9.27
N LEU A 67 0.90 -1.96 8.05
CA LEU A 67 -0.35 -1.42 7.53
C LEU A 67 -1.23 -2.57 7.05
N ASN A 68 -2.51 -2.50 7.38
CA ASN A 68 -3.53 -3.33 6.75
C ASN A 68 -3.71 -2.89 5.28
N ASP A 69 -4.28 -3.77 4.48
CA ASP A 69 -4.68 -3.43 3.12
C ASP A 69 -5.58 -2.18 3.08
N GLY A 70 -5.43 -1.41 2.00
CA GLY A 70 -6.16 -0.15 1.80
C GLY A 70 -5.62 1.05 2.58
N ALA A 71 -4.77 0.88 3.60
CA ALA A 71 -4.23 2.00 4.39
C ALA A 71 -2.97 2.66 3.77
N PHE A 72 -2.44 2.09 2.69
CA PHE A 72 -1.27 2.61 1.97
C PHE A 72 -1.68 3.61 0.89
N LEU A 73 -1.11 4.82 0.92
CA LEU A 73 -1.28 5.81 -0.14
C LEU A 73 0.02 6.02 -0.95
N ALA A 74 1.14 6.28 -0.27
CA ALA A 74 2.42 6.53 -0.93
C ALA A 74 3.60 6.26 0.00
N LEU A 75 4.77 5.99 -0.58
CA LEU A 75 6.02 5.81 0.15
C LEU A 75 7.16 6.41 -0.65
N ASP A 76 8.06 7.11 0.04
CA ASP A 76 9.28 7.64 -0.57
C ASP A 76 10.09 6.53 -1.25
N GLY A 77 10.63 6.83 -2.42
CA GLY A 77 11.38 5.87 -3.25
C GLY A 77 12.68 5.35 -2.62
N THR A 78 13.15 5.97 -1.53
CA THR A 78 14.32 5.55 -0.74
C THR A 78 13.99 4.47 0.29
N ALA A 79 12.70 4.27 0.61
CA ALA A 79 12.24 3.25 1.53
C ALA A 79 11.78 1.99 0.80
N TYR A 80 11.69 0.89 1.54
CA TYR A 80 11.30 -0.42 1.05
C TYR A 80 10.06 -0.93 1.80
N TYR A 81 9.39 -1.91 1.19
CA TYR A 81 8.27 -2.59 1.83
C TYR A 81 8.27 -4.08 1.47
N THR A 82 7.68 -4.89 2.36
CA THR A 82 7.30 -6.28 2.09
C THR A 82 5.79 -6.44 2.26
N MET A 83 5.20 -7.35 1.49
CA MET A 83 3.79 -7.71 1.61
C MET A 83 3.69 -9.14 2.16
N GLU A 84 2.98 -9.32 3.27
CA GLU A 84 2.79 -10.62 3.92
C GLU A 84 1.32 -11.02 3.86
N THR A 85 1.02 -12.18 3.27
CA THR A 85 -0.35 -12.74 3.25
C THR A 85 -0.77 -13.16 4.65
N GLN A 86 -1.94 -12.71 5.09
CA GLN A 86 -2.59 -13.21 6.30
C GLN A 86 -3.29 -14.55 6.01
N SER A 87 -3.36 -15.43 7.00
CA SER A 87 -4.13 -16.66 6.86
C SER A 87 -5.62 -16.34 6.69
N ILE A 88 -6.31 -17.09 5.83
CA ILE A 88 -7.74 -16.87 5.48
C ILE A 88 -8.63 -16.80 6.73
N GLY A 89 -8.33 -17.60 7.76
CA GLY A 89 -9.05 -17.57 9.03
C GLY A 89 -8.88 -16.25 9.80
N LYS A 90 -7.69 -15.63 9.76
CA LYS A 90 -7.45 -14.32 10.38
C LYS A 90 -8.06 -13.18 9.57
N ALA A 91 -8.00 -13.25 8.24
CA ALA A 91 -8.57 -12.24 7.36
C ALA A 91 -10.10 -12.13 7.50
N LEU A 92 -10.81 -13.26 7.61
CA LEU A 92 -12.29 -13.26 7.67
C LEU A 92 -12.87 -13.22 9.09
N PHE A 93 -12.20 -13.80 10.09
CA PHE A 93 -12.73 -13.91 11.46
C PHE A 93 -11.96 -13.09 12.49
N GLY A 94 -10.85 -12.45 12.12
CA GLY A 94 -10.00 -11.69 13.04
C GLY A 94 -10.39 -10.22 13.24
N GLY A 95 -11.44 -9.74 12.56
CA GLY A 95 -11.93 -8.36 12.68
C GLY A 95 -10.97 -7.27 12.18
N GLN A 96 -9.78 -7.63 11.67
CA GLN A 96 -8.77 -6.68 11.18
C GLN A 96 -9.02 -6.21 9.74
N GLY A 97 -9.73 -7.00 8.93
CA GLY A 97 -9.86 -6.75 7.49
C GLY A 97 -8.53 -6.92 6.74
N GLY A 98 -8.58 -7.18 5.44
CA GLY A 98 -7.41 -7.30 4.57
C GLY A 98 -6.82 -8.71 4.46
N PHE A 99 -6.31 -9.04 3.27
CA PHE A 99 -5.65 -10.31 2.97
C PHE A 99 -4.12 -10.24 3.10
N PHE A 100 -3.57 -9.03 3.15
CA PHE A 100 -2.16 -8.74 3.25
C PHE A 100 -1.88 -7.66 4.31
N VAL A 101 -0.67 -7.70 4.82
CA VAL A 101 -0.10 -6.68 5.68
C VAL A 101 1.18 -6.18 5.03
N MET A 102 1.27 -4.86 4.84
CA MET A 102 2.50 -4.21 4.40
C MET A 102 3.39 -3.94 5.60
N THR A 103 4.68 -4.30 5.52
CA THR A 103 5.69 -3.88 6.50
C THR A 103 6.70 -2.94 5.83
N THR A 104 6.94 -1.77 6.40
CA THR A 104 7.94 -0.82 5.89
C THR A 104 9.35 -1.12 6.39
N GLN A 105 10.36 -0.68 5.63
CA GLN A 105 11.76 -0.72 6.03
C GLN A 105 12.53 0.48 5.44
N GLY A 106 13.55 0.96 6.15
CA GLY A 106 14.44 2.02 5.68
C GLY A 106 14.03 3.42 6.15
N GLN A 107 14.40 4.44 5.38
CA GLN A 107 14.22 5.85 5.73
C GLN A 107 13.40 6.58 4.68
N GLY A 108 12.51 7.47 5.13
CA GLY A 108 11.64 8.26 4.29
C GLY A 108 10.30 8.55 4.96
N THR A 109 9.34 8.98 4.16
CA THR A 109 7.98 9.30 4.57
C THR A 109 7.01 8.30 3.93
N LEU A 110 6.17 7.72 4.78
CA LEU A 110 5.00 6.95 4.40
C LEU A 110 3.78 7.87 4.51
N LEU A 111 2.96 7.94 3.47
CA LEU A 111 1.61 8.49 3.56
C LEU A 111 0.63 7.34 3.77
N ALA A 112 -0.03 7.37 4.93
CA ALA A 112 -1.08 6.42 5.28
C ALA A 112 -2.43 7.12 5.21
N ASN A 113 -3.46 6.39 4.81
CA ASN A 113 -4.83 6.89 4.69
C ASN A 113 -5.79 6.00 5.49
N ALA A 114 -6.96 6.56 5.80
CA ALA A 114 -8.05 5.81 6.43
C ALA A 114 -9.39 6.30 5.88
N TYR A 115 -10.39 5.42 5.88
CA TYR A 115 -11.78 5.83 5.80
C TYR A 115 -12.20 6.48 7.12
N GLY A 116 -12.73 7.70 7.06
CA GLY A 116 -13.09 8.49 8.24
C GLY A 116 -11.92 9.19 8.92
N SER A 117 -12.01 9.37 10.23
CA SER A 117 -11.02 10.12 11.02
C SER A 117 -9.98 9.20 11.67
N ILE A 118 -8.74 9.67 11.75
CA ILE A 118 -7.63 8.94 12.35
C ILE A 118 -7.48 9.34 13.81
N LYS A 119 -7.47 8.34 14.68
CA LYS A 119 -7.17 8.48 16.10
C LYS A 119 -5.90 7.72 16.43
N LYS A 120 -4.86 8.45 16.85
CA LYS A 120 -3.65 7.85 17.40
C LYS A 120 -3.92 7.34 18.80
N LEU A 121 -3.65 6.06 19.04
CA LEU A 121 -3.69 5.47 20.37
C LEU A 121 -2.27 5.55 20.94
N CYS A 122 -2.14 6.11 22.14
CA CYS A 122 -0.88 6.32 22.85
C CYS A 122 -0.53 5.10 23.69
#